data_AF-A0A9W7ED22-F1
#
_entry.id   AF-A0A9W7ED22-F1
#
_cell.length_a   1.000
_cell.length_b   1.000
_cell.length_c   1.000
_cell.angle_alpha   90.00
_cell.angle_beta   90.00
_cell.angle_gamma   90.00
#
_symmetry.space_group_name_H-M   'P 1'
#
loop_
_entity.id
_entity.type
_entity.pdbx_description
1 polymer ?
#
loop_
_entity_poly.entity_id
_entity_poly.type
_entity_poly.pdbx_seq_one_letter_code
_entity_poly.pdbx_strand_id
1 'polypeptide(L)'
;MKCVLDVLKLAPTAAWLVTSVRAIPAYGNLGWTTPVVCAVFSSILAIVATWDIYFFHTPHLHGLYTPIAIEENQDVADNATQSTQQKSDDTNFPTERVAKLKLAIASGFVFLSFVFTIVFMAIAYGTIKPEQENMPCDGECEGCIEDPDCSLWVKEMEDKYSSVNICPPAKKSADTDVTFSCLADAYWMLTTTIISCIWLWAAVGLHRRAKNFVSSNGGGGGLEEIDQTL
;
A
#
# COMPACT_ATOMS: atom_id res chain seq x y z
N MET A 1 -18.08 -13.94 14.51
CA MET A 1 -17.74 -12.49 14.54
C MET A 1 -16.24 -12.21 14.35
N LYS A 2 -15.31 -12.98 14.94
CA LYS A 2 -13.85 -12.75 14.81
C LYS A 2 -13.30 -12.87 13.37
N CYS A 3 -13.78 -13.82 12.57
CA CYS A 3 -13.37 -13.94 11.16
C CYS A 3 -13.80 -12.74 10.31
N VAL A 4 -14.96 -12.13 10.61
CA VAL A 4 -15.44 -10.93 9.91
C VAL A 4 -14.49 -9.75 10.17
N LEU A 5 -14.00 -9.60 11.41
CA LEU A 5 -13.00 -8.58 11.75
C LEU A 5 -11.68 -8.80 11.02
N ASP A 6 -11.25 -10.05 10.83
CA ASP A 6 -10.03 -10.37 10.10
C ASP A 6 -10.14 -10.04 8.60
N VAL A 7 -11.29 -10.35 7.98
CA VAL A 7 -11.58 -9.93 6.60
C VAL A 7 -11.62 -8.41 6.48
N LEU A 8 -12.24 -7.70 7.43
CA LEU A 8 -12.30 -6.24 7.41
C LEU A 8 -10.92 -5.58 7.50
N LYS A 9 -9.95 -6.19 8.19
CA LYS A 9 -8.56 -5.68 8.24
C LYS A 9 -7.83 -5.87 6.91
N LEU A 10 -8.10 -6.97 6.22
CA LEU A 10 -7.42 -7.34 4.97
C LEU A 10 -8.04 -6.66 3.73
N ALA A 11 -9.35 -6.38 3.78
CA ALA A 11 -10.11 -5.87 2.65
C ALA A 11 -9.52 -4.59 2.03
N PRO A 12 -9.04 -3.59 2.78
CA PRO A 12 -8.50 -2.36 2.17
C PRO A 12 -7.27 -2.61 1.28
N THR A 13 -6.30 -3.41 1.75
CA THR A 13 -5.08 -3.67 0.98
C THR A 13 -5.36 -4.61 -0.19
N ALA A 14 -6.23 -5.61 -0.01
CA ALA A 14 -6.62 -6.53 -1.07
C ALA A 14 -7.43 -5.83 -2.17
N ALA A 15 -8.39 -4.99 -1.81
CA ALA A 15 -9.16 -4.19 -2.76
C ALA A 15 -8.24 -3.23 -3.52
N TRP A 16 -7.31 -2.57 -2.83
CA TRP A 16 -6.36 -1.66 -3.48
C TRP A 16 -5.41 -2.39 -4.45
N LEU A 17 -4.99 -3.61 -4.14
CA LEU A 17 -4.22 -4.44 -5.06
C LEU A 17 -5.00 -4.74 -6.33
N VAL A 18 -6.26 -5.16 -6.21
CA VAL A 18 -7.12 -5.44 -7.38
C VAL A 18 -7.29 -4.19 -8.23
N THR A 19 -7.61 -3.05 -7.62
CA THR A 19 -7.72 -1.76 -8.31
C THR A 19 -6.42 -1.41 -9.03
N SER A 20 -5.27 -1.59 -8.37
CA SER A 20 -3.97 -1.26 -8.94
C SER A 20 -3.62 -2.10 -10.16
N VAL A 21 -3.82 -3.41 -10.08
CA VAL A 21 -3.54 -4.32 -11.20
C VAL A 21 -4.48 -4.05 -12.39
N ARG A 22 -5.74 -3.70 -12.13
CA ARG A 22 -6.71 -3.37 -13.19
C ARG A 22 -6.46 -2.01 -13.84
N ALA A 23 -5.86 -1.08 -13.11
CA ALA A 23 -5.57 0.25 -13.65
C ALA A 23 -4.37 0.27 -14.60
N ILE A 24 -3.40 -0.63 -14.45
CA ILE A 24 -2.22 -0.74 -15.32
C ILE A 24 -2.61 -0.78 -16.82
N PRO A 25 -3.45 -1.72 -17.30
CA PRO A 25 -3.82 -1.74 -18.71
C PRO A 25 -4.68 -0.53 -19.12
N ALA A 26 -5.51 -0.01 -18.22
CA ALA A 26 -6.36 1.16 -18.51
C ALA A 26 -5.51 2.41 -18.78
N TYR A 27 -4.56 2.73 -17.89
CA TYR A 27 -3.65 3.85 -18.08
C TYR A 27 -2.64 3.62 -19.20
N GLY A 28 -2.21 2.38 -19.42
CA GLY A 28 -1.35 2.02 -20.55
C GLY A 28 -2.00 2.30 -21.91
N ASN A 29 -3.32 2.08 -22.02
CA ASN A 29 -4.08 2.40 -23.23
C ASN A 29 -4.09 3.91 -23.51
N LEU A 30 -4.29 4.73 -22.47
CA LEU A 30 -4.22 6.20 -22.55
C LEU A 30 -2.79 6.72 -22.83
N GLY A 31 -1.77 5.89 -22.58
CA GLY A 31 -0.37 6.27 -22.72
C GLY A 31 0.21 7.01 -21.52
N TRP A 32 -0.53 7.05 -20.42
CA TRP A 32 -0.06 7.69 -19.21
C TRP A 32 0.90 6.78 -18.45
N THR A 33 2.20 6.93 -18.74
CA THR A 33 3.28 6.15 -18.14
C THR A 33 3.41 6.37 -16.63
N THR A 34 3.24 7.60 -16.13
CA THR A 34 3.36 7.90 -14.69
C THR A 34 2.28 7.21 -13.85
N PRO A 35 0.98 7.23 -14.20
CA PRO A 35 -0.04 6.44 -13.50
C PRO A 35 0.24 4.93 -13.54
N VAL A 36 0.81 4.42 -14.63
CA VAL A 36 1.23 3.00 -14.71
C VAL A 36 2.32 2.70 -13.69
N VAL A 37 3.34 3.54 -13.59
CA VAL A 37 4.42 3.40 -12.59
C VAL A 37 3.85 3.49 -11.17
N CYS A 38 2.96 4.45 -10.91
CA CYS A 38 2.27 4.58 -9.64
C CYS A 38 1.44 3.34 -9.31
N ALA A 39 0.70 2.78 -10.26
CA ALA A 39 -0.09 1.56 -10.07
C ALA A 39 0.79 0.32 -9.79
N VAL A 40 1.96 0.20 -10.44
CA VAL A 40 2.92 -0.87 -10.14
C VAL A 40 3.48 -0.71 -8.72
N PHE A 41 3.88 0.51 -8.34
CA PHE A 41 4.35 0.82 -6.99
C PHE A 41 3.28 0.47 -5.93
N SER A 42 2.03 0.89 -6.14
CA SER A 42 0.90 0.58 -5.27
C SER A 42 0.60 -0.92 -5.20
N SER A 43 0.78 -1.66 -6.31
CA SER A 43 0.61 -3.11 -6.35
C SER A 43 1.65 -3.82 -5.48
N ILE A 44 2.93 -3.44 -5.60
CA ILE A 44 4.02 -4.00 -4.77
C ILE A 44 3.72 -3.76 -3.28
N LEU A 45 3.38 -2.52 -2.94
CA LEU A 45 2.99 -2.17 -1.57
C LEU A 45 1.83 -3.02 -1.09
N ALA A 46 0.75 -3.10 -1.87
CA ALA A 46 -0.46 -3.79 -1.49
C ALA A 46 -0.24 -5.30 -1.33
N ILE A 47 0.63 -5.92 -2.14
CA ILE A 47 1.04 -7.32 -1.98
C ILE A 47 1.73 -7.52 -0.62
N VAL A 48 2.75 -6.71 -0.32
CA VAL A 48 3.52 -6.84 0.93
C VAL A 48 2.64 -6.54 2.15
N ALA A 49 1.82 -5.50 2.08
CA ALA A 49 0.90 -5.13 3.15
C ALA A 49 -0.16 -6.22 3.40
N THR A 50 -0.76 -6.77 2.33
CA THR A 50 -1.74 -7.85 2.43
C THR A 50 -1.11 -9.09 3.04
N TRP A 51 0.10 -9.46 2.60
CA TRP A 51 0.84 -10.58 3.15
C TRP A 51 1.09 -10.39 4.66
N ASP A 52 1.59 -9.23 5.07
CA ASP A 52 1.88 -8.96 6.48
C ASP A 52 0.63 -8.96 7.37
N ILE A 53 -0.47 -8.37 6.89
CA ILE A 53 -1.73 -8.35 7.63
C ILE A 53 -2.30 -9.76 7.74
N TYR A 54 -2.27 -10.52 6.65
CA TYR A 54 -2.76 -11.90 6.64
C TYR A 54 -2.01 -12.76 7.68
N PHE A 55 -0.68 -12.80 7.60
CA PHE A 55 0.12 -13.67 8.46
C PHE A 55 0.12 -13.26 9.94
N PHE A 56 0.16 -11.95 10.26
CA PHE A 56 0.38 -11.49 11.63
C PHE A 56 -0.87 -10.94 12.34
N HIS A 57 -1.94 -10.65 11.60
CA HIS A 57 -3.14 -10.01 12.15
C HIS A 57 -4.45 -10.77 11.89
N THR A 58 -4.41 -11.89 11.17
CA THR A 58 -5.60 -12.72 10.87
C THR A 58 -5.48 -14.21 11.30
N PRO A 59 -5.21 -14.50 12.58
CA PRO A 59 -5.02 -15.88 13.05
C PRO A 59 -6.26 -16.77 12.85
N HIS A 60 -7.46 -16.20 12.82
CA HIS A 60 -8.69 -16.98 12.67
C HIS A 60 -8.97 -17.38 11.23
N LEU A 61 -8.42 -16.67 10.24
CA LEU A 61 -8.51 -17.06 8.83
C LEU A 61 -7.60 -18.27 8.51
N HIS A 62 -6.46 -18.40 9.19
CA HIS A 62 -5.61 -19.59 9.05
C HIS A 62 -6.31 -20.87 9.54
N GLY A 63 -7.05 -20.79 10.64
CA GLY A 63 -7.78 -21.93 11.20
C GLY A 63 -8.96 -22.44 10.36
N LEU A 64 -9.39 -21.69 9.34
CA LEU A 64 -10.43 -22.10 8.39
C LEU A 64 -9.90 -22.96 7.23
N TYR A 65 -8.58 -22.96 7.00
CA TYR A 65 -7.93 -23.74 5.93
C TYR A 65 -7.28 -25.04 6.43
N THR A 66 -7.21 -25.27 7.75
CA THR A 66 -6.88 -26.59 8.30
C THR A 66 -8.12 -27.48 8.20
N PRO A 67 -8.11 -28.56 7.41
CA PRO A 67 -9.24 -29.47 7.35
C PRO A 67 -9.49 -30.07 8.74
N ILE A 68 -10.77 -30.08 9.08
CA ILE A 68 -11.40 -30.72 10.23
C ILE A 68 -10.78 -32.10 10.45
N ALA A 69 -10.07 -32.25 11.56
CA ALA A 69 -9.60 -33.55 12.02
C ALA A 69 -9.60 -33.63 13.54
N ILE A 70 -10.64 -33.13 14.23
CA ILE A 70 -10.91 -33.52 15.62
C ILE A 70 -12.42 -33.46 15.86
N GLU A 71 -13.12 -34.53 15.50
CA GLU A 71 -14.43 -34.88 16.05
C GLU A 71 -14.24 -36.17 16.84
N GLU A 72 -13.48 -36.13 17.95
CA GLU A 72 -13.57 -37.14 19.01
C GLU A 72 -12.88 -36.64 20.29
N ASN A 73 -13.61 -36.66 21.41
CA ASN A 73 -13.19 -36.45 22.81
C ASN A 73 -13.18 -35.00 23.33
N GLN A 74 -14.37 -34.57 23.75
CA GLN A 74 -14.71 -33.25 24.28
C GLN A 74 -14.27 -33.00 25.75
N ASP A 75 -13.57 -33.92 26.41
CA ASP A 75 -13.23 -33.79 27.84
C ASP A 75 -11.72 -33.55 28.13
N VAL A 76 -10.87 -33.46 27.10
CA VAL A 76 -9.42 -33.12 27.23
C VAL A 76 -9.07 -31.81 26.49
N ALA A 77 -10.07 -31.17 25.87
CA ALA A 77 -9.89 -30.06 24.94
C ALA A 77 -9.44 -28.74 25.60
N ASP A 78 -9.71 -28.49 26.88
CA ASP A 78 -9.39 -27.18 27.48
C ASP A 78 -7.88 -26.97 27.70
N ASN A 79 -7.11 -28.04 27.96
CA ASN A 79 -5.66 -27.96 28.16
C ASN A 79 -4.84 -28.17 26.87
N ALA A 80 -5.38 -28.93 25.91
CA ALA A 80 -4.73 -29.15 24.61
C ALA A 80 -4.88 -27.94 23.67
N THR A 81 -5.99 -27.19 23.79
CA THR A 81 -6.23 -26.00 22.96
C THR A 81 -5.32 -24.83 23.36
N GLN A 82 -5.04 -24.64 24.66
CA GLN A 82 -4.06 -23.66 25.12
C GLN A 82 -2.63 -24.03 24.71
N SER A 83 -2.22 -25.28 24.87
CA SER A 83 -0.85 -25.71 24.53
C SER A 83 -0.58 -25.72 23.03
N THR A 84 -1.60 -25.91 22.18
CA THR A 84 -1.46 -25.85 20.71
C THR A 84 -1.54 -24.42 20.18
N GLN A 85 -2.42 -23.55 20.72
CA GLN A 85 -2.42 -22.12 20.38
C GLN A 85 -1.14 -21.41 20.81
N GLN A 86 -0.68 -21.66 22.04
CA GLN A 86 0.51 -21.02 22.61
C GLN A 86 1.80 -21.45 21.90
N LYS A 87 1.92 -22.73 21.50
CA LYS A 87 3.08 -23.21 20.72
C LYS A 87 3.07 -22.76 19.25
N SER A 88 1.89 -22.50 18.68
CA SER A 88 1.77 -21.88 17.34
C SER A 88 2.00 -20.36 17.35
N ASP A 89 1.72 -19.70 18.48
CA ASP A 89 2.00 -18.27 18.69
C ASP A 89 3.50 -18.02 18.88
N ASP A 90 4.23 -18.91 19.58
CA ASP A 90 5.67 -18.77 19.81
C ASP A 90 6.53 -19.01 18.55
N THR A 91 6.04 -19.77 17.56
CA THR A 91 6.81 -20.15 16.37
C THR A 91 6.63 -19.21 15.18
N ASN A 92 5.61 -18.34 15.19
CA ASN A 92 5.32 -17.41 14.09
C ASN A 92 5.63 -15.95 14.40
N PHE A 93 6.13 -15.64 15.60
CA PHE A 93 6.47 -14.26 15.94
C PHE A 93 7.76 -13.82 15.23
N PRO A 94 7.73 -12.74 14.44
CA PRO A 94 8.93 -12.25 13.79
C PRO A 94 9.90 -11.72 14.84
N THR A 95 11.18 -12.04 14.67
CA THR A 95 12.24 -11.49 15.52
C THR A 95 12.17 -9.96 15.54
N GLU A 96 12.62 -9.33 16.63
CA GLU A 96 12.60 -7.87 16.78
C GLU A 96 13.24 -7.15 15.58
N ARG A 97 14.30 -7.74 15.01
CA ARG A 97 14.97 -7.24 13.79
C ARG A 97 14.05 -7.22 12.58
N VAL A 98 13.30 -8.31 12.35
CA VAL A 98 12.34 -8.40 11.24
C VAL A 98 11.18 -7.42 11.44
N ALA A 99 10.68 -7.27 12.67
CA ALA A 99 9.64 -6.30 12.98
C ALA A 99 10.10 -4.85 12.75
N LYS A 100 11.34 -4.51 13.14
CA LYS A 100 11.95 -3.19 12.85
C LYS A 100 12.12 -2.95 11.35
N LEU A 101 12.57 -3.96 10.61
CA LEU A 101 12.73 -3.86 9.16
C LEU A 101 11.38 -3.62 8.46
N LYS A 102 10.34 -4.38 8.82
CA LYS A 102 8.98 -4.18 8.28
C LYS A 102 8.45 -2.78 8.59
N LEU A 103 8.66 -2.29 9.81
CA LEU A 103 8.30 -0.94 10.21
C LEU A 103 9.02 0.12 9.35
N ALA A 104 10.34 -0.05 9.15
CA ALA A 104 11.14 0.85 8.32
C ALA A 104 10.64 0.85 6.86
N ILE A 105 10.37 -0.33 6.29
CA ILE A 105 9.84 -0.44 4.92
C ILE A 105 8.47 0.25 4.82
N ALA A 106 7.54 -0.05 5.73
CA ALA A 106 6.22 0.58 5.74
C ALA A 106 6.31 2.12 5.86
N SER A 107 7.22 2.62 6.69
CA SER A 107 7.46 4.07 6.84
C SER A 107 8.02 4.70 5.55
N GLY A 108 8.91 4.00 4.85
CA GLY A 108 9.45 4.44 3.56
C GLY A 108 8.37 4.54 2.48
N PHE A 109 7.46 3.56 2.43
CA PHE A 109 6.33 3.59 1.51
C PHE A 109 5.37 4.75 1.80
N VAL A 110 5.03 5.02 3.07
CA VAL A 110 4.22 6.19 3.47
C VAL A 110 4.90 7.49 3.04
N PHE A 111 6.19 7.63 3.34
CA PHE A 111 6.94 8.84 3.02
C PHE A 111 6.97 9.08 1.51
N LEU A 112 7.36 8.08 0.72
CA LEU A 112 7.44 8.19 -0.74
C LEU A 112 6.07 8.51 -1.34
N SER A 113 5.01 7.81 -0.93
CA SER A 113 3.68 8.05 -1.49
C SER A 113 3.15 9.44 -1.15
N PHE A 114 3.41 9.92 0.06
CA PHE A 114 3.03 11.27 0.49
C PHE A 114 3.79 12.35 -0.27
N VAL A 115 5.11 12.19 -0.45
CA VAL A 115 5.93 13.13 -1.22
C VAL A 115 5.45 13.20 -2.67
N PHE A 116 5.22 12.06 -3.32
CA PHE A 116 4.68 12.06 -4.70
C PHE A 116 3.30 12.71 -4.79
N THR A 117 2.43 12.47 -3.81
CA THR A 117 1.13 13.16 -3.73
C THR A 117 1.29 14.67 -3.75
N ILE A 118 2.19 15.21 -2.92
CA ILE A 118 2.45 16.66 -2.85
C ILE A 118 3.00 17.17 -4.17
N VAL A 119 3.98 16.46 -4.77
CA VAL A 119 4.60 16.87 -6.03
C VAL A 119 3.55 16.93 -7.15
N PHE A 120 2.73 15.90 -7.31
CA PHE A 120 1.69 15.87 -8.33
C PHE A 120 0.62 16.94 -8.11
N MET A 121 0.20 17.16 -6.86
CA MET A 121 -0.73 18.25 -6.51
C MET A 121 -0.11 19.63 -6.83
N ALA A 122 1.16 19.84 -6.51
CA ALA A 122 1.84 21.10 -6.76
C ALA A 122 1.92 21.41 -8.26
N ILE A 123 2.18 20.41 -9.11
CA ILE A 123 2.19 20.60 -10.56
C ILE A 123 0.76 20.82 -11.08
N ALA A 124 -0.21 20.01 -10.65
CA ALA A 124 -1.61 20.12 -11.08
C ALA A 124 -2.19 21.50 -10.77
N TYR A 125 -2.04 21.98 -9.53
CA TYR A 125 -2.64 23.24 -9.09
C TYR A 125 -1.76 24.47 -9.29
N GLY A 126 -0.43 24.31 -9.26
CA GLY A 126 0.51 25.42 -9.37
C GLY A 126 0.95 25.72 -10.80
N THR A 127 0.89 24.73 -11.71
CA THR A 127 1.36 24.88 -13.09
C THR A 127 0.25 24.71 -14.10
N ILE A 128 -0.54 23.64 -14.00
CA ILE A 128 -1.54 23.31 -15.03
C ILE A 128 -2.81 24.13 -14.86
N LYS A 129 -3.40 24.15 -13.66
CA LYS A 129 -4.68 24.83 -13.40
C LYS A 129 -4.70 26.33 -13.78
N PRO A 130 -3.65 27.13 -13.51
CA PRO A 130 -3.65 28.54 -13.93
C PRO A 130 -3.68 28.74 -15.44
N GLU A 131 -3.16 27.78 -16.21
CA GLU A 131 -3.09 27.84 -17.68
C GLU A 131 -4.31 27.21 -18.35
N GLN A 132 -5.18 26.57 -17.56
CA GLN A 132 -6.42 25.95 -18.05
C GLN A 132 -7.42 26.98 -18.59
N GLU A 133 -7.35 28.23 -18.14
CA GLU A 133 -8.17 29.34 -18.69
C GLU A 133 -7.76 29.71 -20.13
N ASN A 134 -6.56 29.34 -20.57
CA ASN A 134 -6.05 29.57 -21.92
C ASN A 134 -6.20 28.34 -22.83
N MET A 135 -6.90 27.31 -22.35
CA MET A 135 -7.06 26.04 -23.07
C MET A 135 -8.07 26.22 -24.22
N PRO A 136 -7.77 25.71 -25.42
CA PRO A 136 -8.69 25.81 -26.56
C PRO A 136 -9.99 25.02 -26.29
N CYS A 137 -11.05 25.36 -27.04
CA CYS A 137 -12.35 24.69 -26.97
C CYS A 137 -12.94 24.58 -25.55
N ASP A 138 -12.70 25.58 -24.68
CA ASP A 138 -13.16 25.63 -23.28
C ASP A 138 -12.76 24.38 -22.45
N GLY A 139 -11.72 23.66 -22.87
CA GLY A 139 -11.23 22.45 -22.23
C GLY A 139 -11.82 21.13 -22.77
N GLU A 140 -12.75 21.17 -23.72
CA GLU A 140 -13.23 19.99 -24.46
C GLU A 140 -12.27 19.70 -25.64
N CYS A 141 -11.25 18.90 -25.36
CA CYS A 141 -10.20 18.59 -26.33
C CYS A 141 -10.62 17.56 -27.38
N GLU A 142 -11.51 16.64 -27.01
CA GLU A 142 -11.94 15.57 -27.89
C GLU A 142 -12.70 16.16 -29.10
N GLY A 143 -12.15 16.00 -30.30
CA GLY A 143 -12.78 16.50 -31.52
C GLY A 143 -12.80 18.03 -31.67
N CYS A 144 -12.00 18.76 -30.89
CA CYS A 144 -11.83 20.21 -31.01
C CYS A 144 -11.36 20.60 -32.42
N ILE A 145 -12.05 21.56 -33.06
CA ILE A 145 -11.75 22.00 -34.43
C ILE A 145 -10.48 22.89 -34.46
N GLU A 146 -10.28 23.68 -33.41
CA GLU A 146 -9.18 24.67 -33.32
C GLU A 146 -7.83 24.00 -33.03
N ASP A 147 -7.81 23.02 -32.12
CA ASP A 147 -6.65 22.20 -31.78
C ASP A 147 -7.12 20.80 -31.37
N PRO A 148 -7.16 19.84 -32.31
CA PRO A 148 -7.54 18.47 -32.02
C PRO A 148 -6.71 17.87 -30.89
N ASP A 149 -7.38 17.31 -29.89
CA ASP A 149 -6.78 16.73 -28.68
C ASP A 149 -5.93 17.72 -27.86
N CYS A 150 -6.14 19.04 -28.06
CA CYS A 150 -5.36 20.12 -27.45
C CYS A 150 -3.83 19.96 -27.63
N SER A 151 -3.42 19.41 -28.77
CA SER A 151 -2.05 18.96 -29.02
C SER A 151 -1.02 20.10 -29.08
N LEU A 152 -1.41 21.28 -29.55
CA LEU A 152 -0.56 22.47 -29.57
C LEU A 152 -0.45 23.06 -28.17
N TRP A 153 -1.56 23.18 -27.45
CA TRP A 153 -1.56 23.68 -26.08
C TRP A 153 -0.72 22.80 -25.14
N VAL A 154 -0.84 21.47 -25.25
CA VAL A 154 0.01 20.53 -24.49
C VAL A 154 1.48 20.76 -24.78
N LYS A 155 1.84 20.94 -26.05
CA LYS A 155 3.24 21.18 -26.45
C LYS A 155 3.77 22.50 -25.89
N GLU A 156 2.98 23.56 -25.92
CA GLU A 156 3.34 24.85 -25.32
C GLU A 156 3.56 24.74 -23.81
N MET A 157 2.72 23.94 -23.13
CA MET A 157 2.89 23.63 -21.71
C MET A 157 4.18 22.85 -21.41
N GLU A 158 4.51 21.85 -22.24
CA GLU A 158 5.77 21.09 -22.13
C GLU A 158 7.01 21.98 -22.37
N ASP A 159 6.94 22.88 -23.33
CA ASP A 159 8.02 23.83 -23.65
C ASP A 159 8.20 24.90 -22.55
N LYS A 160 7.09 25.37 -21.96
CA LYS A 160 7.10 26.40 -20.91
C LYS A 160 7.46 25.85 -19.54
N TYR A 161 7.01 24.63 -19.21
CA TYR A 161 7.14 24.05 -17.88
C TYR A 161 7.69 22.63 -17.93
N SER A 162 9.01 22.47 -17.82
CA SER A 162 9.65 21.14 -17.76
C SER A 162 9.08 20.20 -16.68
N SER A 163 8.44 20.73 -15.63
CA SER A 163 7.78 19.96 -14.58
C SER A 163 6.53 19.21 -15.06
N VAL A 164 5.86 19.64 -16.12
CA VAL A 164 4.67 18.91 -16.63
C VAL A 164 5.05 17.56 -17.24
N ASN A 165 6.30 17.37 -17.67
CA ASN A 165 6.80 16.08 -18.18
C ASN A 165 6.74 14.95 -17.15
N ILE A 166 6.63 15.27 -15.87
CA ILE A 166 6.42 14.28 -14.80
C ILE A 166 5.04 13.61 -14.95
N CYS A 167 4.07 14.33 -15.50
CA CYS A 167 2.72 13.85 -15.73
C CYS A 167 2.46 13.79 -17.24
N PRO A 168 2.65 12.64 -17.88
CA PRO A 168 2.55 12.54 -19.33
C PRO A 168 1.17 12.97 -19.83
N PRO A 169 1.11 13.61 -21.00
CA PRO A 169 -0.16 13.88 -21.63
C PRO A 169 -0.81 12.59 -22.15
N ALA A 170 -2.12 12.64 -22.42
CA ALA A 170 -2.81 11.57 -23.14
C ALA A 170 -2.23 11.39 -24.56
N LYS A 171 -2.26 10.16 -25.07
CA LYS A 171 -1.96 9.91 -26.49
C LYS A 171 -2.95 10.67 -27.37
N LYS A 172 -2.48 11.19 -28.51
CA LYS A 172 -3.28 11.82 -29.58
C LYS A 172 -4.34 10.93 -30.25
N SER A 173 -4.55 9.72 -29.74
CA SER A 173 -5.55 8.78 -30.25
C SER A 173 -6.43 8.27 -29.12
N ALA A 174 -6.27 8.84 -27.91
CA ALA A 174 -7.10 8.53 -26.77
C ALA A 174 -8.32 9.44 -26.82
N ASP A 175 -9.50 8.83 -26.77
CA ASP A 175 -10.80 9.49 -26.77
C ASP A 175 -11.07 10.05 -25.37
N THR A 176 -10.51 11.22 -25.07
CA THR A 176 -10.60 11.79 -23.72
C THR A 176 -10.31 13.29 -23.65
N ASP A 177 -11.08 14.00 -22.82
CA ASP A 177 -10.89 15.44 -22.54
C ASP A 177 -9.73 15.72 -21.56
N VAL A 178 -9.19 14.69 -20.90
CA VAL A 178 -8.10 14.87 -19.93
C VAL A 178 -6.76 14.94 -20.62
N THR A 179 -6.15 16.12 -20.58
CA THR A 179 -4.84 16.38 -21.18
C THR A 179 -3.70 15.79 -20.37
N PHE A 180 -3.61 16.08 -19.07
CA PHE A 180 -2.49 15.66 -18.20
C PHE A 180 -2.91 14.73 -17.06
N SER A 181 -2.06 13.76 -16.72
CA SER A 181 -2.34 12.77 -15.68
C SER A 181 -2.15 13.26 -14.23
N CYS A 182 -1.59 14.46 -13.99
CA CYS A 182 -1.13 14.87 -12.64
C CYS A 182 -2.19 14.76 -11.54
N LEU A 183 -3.44 15.10 -11.83
CA LEU A 183 -4.50 15.04 -10.82
C LEU A 183 -4.90 13.59 -10.51
N ALA A 184 -4.91 12.73 -11.54
CA ALA A 184 -5.11 11.30 -11.36
C ALA A 184 -3.95 10.67 -10.57
N ASP A 185 -2.71 11.04 -10.88
CA ASP A 185 -1.50 10.60 -10.17
C ASP A 185 -1.52 11.04 -8.69
N ALA A 186 -1.89 12.29 -8.43
CA ALA A 186 -2.03 12.83 -7.08
C ALA A 186 -3.06 12.04 -6.26
N TYR A 187 -4.26 11.84 -6.83
CA TYR A 187 -5.31 11.06 -6.18
C TYR A 187 -4.85 9.62 -5.91
N TRP A 188 -4.20 9.00 -6.89
CA TRP A 188 -3.69 7.63 -6.79
C TRP A 188 -2.69 7.48 -5.64
N MET A 189 -1.71 8.40 -5.56
CA MET A 189 -0.70 8.37 -4.52
C MET A 189 -1.26 8.76 -3.15
N LEU A 190 -2.30 9.61 -3.09
CA LEU A 190 -3.01 9.91 -1.86
C LEU A 190 -3.68 8.66 -1.30
N THR A 191 -4.44 7.92 -2.12
CA THR A 191 -5.05 6.67 -1.68
C THR A 191 -4.00 5.64 -1.30
N THR A 192 -2.92 5.53 -2.08
CA THR A 192 -1.79 4.66 -1.73
C THR A 192 -1.22 5.02 -0.36
N THR A 193 -1.07 6.31 -0.05
CA THR A 193 -0.62 6.78 1.28
C THR A 193 -1.55 6.32 2.40
N ILE A 194 -2.86 6.38 2.20
CA ILE A 194 -3.85 5.90 3.18
C ILE A 194 -3.65 4.40 3.43
N ILE A 195 -3.50 3.60 2.36
CA ILE A 195 -3.26 2.15 2.47
C ILE A 195 -1.90 1.85 3.14
N SER A 196 -0.85 2.60 2.80
CA SER A 196 0.46 2.55 3.47
C SER A 196 0.33 2.81 4.96
N CYS A 197 -0.50 3.77 5.38
CA CYS A 197 -0.73 4.10 6.78
C CYS A 197 -1.43 2.96 7.53
N ILE A 198 -2.36 2.26 6.90
CA ILE A 198 -3.00 1.06 7.48
C ILE A 198 -1.94 -0.02 7.73
N TRP A 199 -1.07 -0.26 6.76
CA TRP A 199 0.03 -1.22 6.93
C TRP A 199 1.04 -0.78 7.98
N LEU A 200 1.43 0.50 8.01
CA LEU A 200 2.31 1.06 9.02
C LEU A 200 1.73 0.86 10.43
N TRP A 201 0.43 1.11 10.60
CA TRP A 201 -0.25 0.87 11.87
C TRP A 201 -0.21 -0.61 12.28
N ALA A 202 -0.42 -1.53 11.34
CA ALA A 202 -0.26 -2.97 11.58
C ALA A 202 1.18 -3.35 11.95
N ALA A 203 2.18 -2.76 11.30
CA ALA A 203 3.61 -2.97 11.58
C ALA A 203 4.02 -2.42 12.96
N VAL A 204 3.47 -1.26 13.38
CA VAL A 204 3.64 -0.72 14.74
C VAL A 204 3.08 -1.69 15.77
N GLY A 205 1.88 -2.24 15.53
CA GLY A 205 1.28 -3.25 16.40
C GLY A 205 2.18 -4.50 16.55
N LEU A 206 2.73 -4.98 15.44
CA LEU A 206 3.66 -6.11 15.42
C LEU A 206 4.95 -5.82 16.20
N HIS A 207 5.56 -4.67 15.97
CA HIS A 207 6.78 -4.25 16.67
C HIS A 207 6.58 -4.14 18.19
N ARG A 208 5.45 -3.57 18.63
CA ARG A 208 5.09 -3.48 20.05
C ARG A 208 4.96 -4.87 20.70
N ARG A 209 4.30 -5.81 20.03
CA ARG A 209 4.16 -7.18 20.54
C ARG A 209 5.52 -7.90 20.61
N ALA A 210 6.34 -7.78 19.57
CA ALA A 210 7.68 -8.38 19.55
C ALA A 210 8.57 -7.84 20.68
N LYS A 211 8.51 -6.53 20.96
CA LYS A 211 9.26 -5.91 22.06
C LYS A 211 8.80 -6.46 23.43
N ASN A 212 7.49 -6.56 23.66
CA ASN A 212 6.94 -7.07 24.92
C ASN A 212 7.34 -8.54 25.16
N PHE A 213 7.41 -9.36 24.11
CA PHE A 213 7.84 -10.75 24.21
C PHE A 213 9.31 -10.88 24.66
N VAL A 214 10.21 -10.08 24.07
CA VAL A 214 11.62 -10.03 24.47
C VAL A 214 11.76 -9.57 25.93
N SER A 215 11.00 -8.55 26.35
CA SER A 215 11.02 -8.08 27.74
C SER A 215 10.50 -9.12 28.74
N SER A 216 9.49 -9.92 28.36
CA SER A 216 8.95 -10.99 29.20
C SER A 216 9.91 -12.17 29.36
N ASN A 217 10.61 -12.56 28.28
CA ASN A 217 11.57 -13.67 28.32
C ASN A 217 12.96 -13.27 28.81
N GLY A 218 13.34 -12.00 28.68
CA GLY A 218 14.60 -11.45 29.22
C GLY A 218 14.56 -11.16 30.72
N GLY A 219 13.39 -11.19 31.35
CA GLY A 219 13.21 -10.97 32.80
C GLY A 219 13.36 -12.23 33.66
N GLY A 220 13.57 -13.41 33.06
CA GLY A 220 13.68 -14.71 33.75
C GLY A 220 15.07 -15.35 33.72
N GLY A 221 16.11 -14.60 33.34
CA GLY A 221 17.50 -15.06 33.39
C GLY A 221 18.15 -14.68 34.70
N GLY A 222 18.06 -15.56 35.69
CA GLY A 222 18.82 -15.47 36.92
C GLY A 222 20.30 -15.30 36.64
N LEU A 223 20.90 -14.32 37.32
CA LEU A 223 22.31 -14.29 37.67
C LEU A 223 22.61 -15.51 38.58
N GLU A 224 22.63 -16.71 38.02
CA GLU A 224 23.53 -17.76 38.52
C GLU A 224 24.83 -17.60 37.73
N GLU A 225 25.67 -16.74 38.28
CA GLU A 225 27.09 -16.64 38.00
C GLU A 225 27.70 -18.01 38.38
N ILE A 226 27.80 -18.88 37.38
CA ILE A 226 28.55 -20.12 37.46
C ILE A 226 30.02 -19.73 37.63
N ASP A 227 30.44 -19.92 38.87
CA ASP A 227 31.67 -20.56 39.33
C ASP A 227 33.00 -20.14 38.70
N GLN A 228 33.88 -19.81 39.63
CA GLN A 228 35.28 -19.45 39.47
C GLN A 228 36.05 -20.59 38.80
N THR A 229 36.47 -20.38 37.55
CA THR A 229 37.69 -20.98 37.02
C THR A 229 38.49 -19.95 36.25
N LEU A 230 39.23 -19.11 36.98
CA LEU A 230 40.71 -19.00 36.93
C LEU A 230 41.20 -17.85 37.83
#